data_AF-A0A7C3SF13-F1
#
_entry.id   AF-A0A7C3SF13-F1
#
_cell.length_a   1.000
_cell.length_b   1.000
_cell.length_c   1.000
_cell.angle_alpha   90.00
_cell.angle_beta   90.00
_cell.angle_gamma   90.00
#
_symmetry.space_group_name_H-M   'P 1'
#
loop_
_entity.id
_entity.type
_entity.pdbx_description
1 polymer ?
#
loop_
_entity_poly.entity_id
_entity_poly.type
_entity_poly.pdbx_seq_one_letter_code
_entity_poly.pdbx_strand_id
1 'polypeptide(L)'
;MKISDEIKIKAKKLLKEGKVKEEFETDKRIHFKVQGETEEHSVIFDKEKNEFSCDCTYFTLKKKYCSHIEAVKLLLKKKKKENSKNQIY
;
A
#
# COMPACT_ATOMS: atom_id res chain seq x y z
N MET A 1 9.50 -11.04 -9.65
CA MET A 1 9.94 -11.06 -8.24
C MET A 1 8.95 -11.87 -7.41
N LYS A 2 9.38 -12.95 -6.75
CA LYS A 2 8.54 -13.68 -5.77
C LYS A 2 8.55 -12.92 -4.45
N ILE A 3 7.40 -12.42 -4.01
CA ILE A 3 7.21 -11.85 -2.67
C ILE A 3 6.94 -13.01 -1.72
N SER A 4 7.60 -13.02 -0.56
CA SER A 4 7.40 -14.08 0.44
C SER A 4 5.96 -14.11 0.95
N ASP A 5 5.47 -15.29 1.29
CA ASP A 5 4.09 -15.42 1.78
C ASP A 5 3.87 -14.71 3.12
N GLU A 6 4.92 -14.60 3.93
CA GLU A 6 4.91 -13.80 5.17
C GLU A 6 4.56 -12.33 4.91
N ILE A 7 5.14 -11.72 3.87
CA ILE A 7 4.85 -10.33 3.50
C ILE A 7 3.38 -10.18 3.09
N LYS A 8 2.84 -11.15 2.34
CA LYS A 8 1.43 -11.14 1.93
C LYS A 8 0.48 -11.29 3.12
N ILE A 9 0.82 -12.17 4.08
CA ILE A 9 0.02 -12.38 5.29
C ILE A 9 0.01 -11.10 6.13
N LYS A 10 1.17 -10.50 6.38
CA LYS A 10 1.28 -9.21 7.09
C LYS A 10 0.51 -8.11 6.38
N ALA A 11 0.65 -7.98 5.06
CA ALA A 11 -0.06 -6.98 4.27
C ALA A 11 -1.59 -7.12 4.38
N LYS A 12 -2.12 -8.35 4.29
CA LYS A 12 -3.55 -8.61 4.47
C LYS A 12 -4.02 -8.27 5.88
N LYS A 13 -3.23 -8.59 6.90
CA LYS A 13 -3.53 -8.27 8.30
C LYS A 13 -3.63 -6.75 8.51
N LEU A 14 -2.63 -6.00 8.04
CA LEU A 14 -2.61 -4.52 8.11
C LEU A 14 -3.85 -3.90 7.46
N LEU A 15 -4.21 -4.39 6.26
CA LEU A 15 -5.41 -3.90 5.58
C LEU A 15 -6.70 -4.26 6.33
N LYS A 16 -6.81 -5.48 6.84
CA LYS A 16 -8.00 -5.95 7.58
C LYS A 16 -8.19 -5.18 8.89
N GLU A 17 -7.10 -4.82 9.55
CA GLU A 17 -7.10 -4.03 10.79
C GLU A 17 -7.31 -2.52 10.54
N GLY A 18 -7.48 -2.08 9.29
CA GLY A 18 -7.68 -0.65 8.98
C GLY A 18 -6.44 0.21 9.24
N LYS A 19 -5.26 -0.41 9.33
CA LYS A 19 -3.98 0.27 9.60
C LYS A 19 -3.36 0.94 8.37
N VAL A 20 -4.07 0.94 7.24
CA VAL A 20 -3.67 1.61 6.00
C VAL A 20 -4.64 2.74 5.75
N LYS A 21 -4.15 3.98 5.77
CA LYS A 21 -4.92 5.19 5.51
C LYS A 21 -4.33 5.94 4.34
N GLU A 22 -5.21 6.43 3.47
CA GLU A 22 -4.83 7.41 2.45
C GLU A 22 -4.87 8.79 3.10
N GLU A 23 -3.76 9.52 3.07
CA GLU A 23 -3.68 10.86 3.65
C GLU A 23 -4.14 11.90 2.64
N PHE A 24 -3.53 11.88 1.45
CA PHE A 24 -3.89 12.79 0.38
C PHE A 24 -3.50 12.24 -0.99
N GLU A 25 -4.27 12.64 -1.99
CA GLU A 25 -4.04 12.34 -3.39
C GLU A 25 -3.81 13.64 -4.15
N THR A 26 -2.77 13.65 -4.98
CA THR A 26 -2.48 14.69 -5.97
C THR A 26 -2.66 14.08 -7.36
N ASP A 27 -2.63 14.88 -8.42
CA ASP A 27 -2.69 14.35 -9.79
C ASP A 27 -1.61 13.30 -10.08
N LYS A 28 -0.41 13.50 -9.52
CA LYS A 28 0.78 12.70 -9.80
C LYS A 28 1.05 11.59 -8.79
N ARG A 29 0.66 11.78 -7.52
CA ARG A 29 1.05 10.88 -6.43
C ARG A 29 -0.06 10.70 -5.42
N ILE A 30 -0.10 9.53 -4.80
CA ILE A 30 -0.97 9.23 -3.65
C ILE A 30 -0.10 8.92 -2.45
N HIS A 31 -0.37 9.60 -1.34
CA HIS A 31 0.34 9.42 -0.08
C HIS A 31 -0.52 8.61 0.89
N PHE A 32 0.09 7.57 1.45
CA PHE A 32 -0.53 6.66 2.40
C PHE A 32 0.28 6.64 3.69
N LYS A 33 -0.43 6.49 4.80
CA LYS A 33 0.14 6.10 6.09
C LYS A 33 -0.22 4.67 6.40
N VAL A 34 0.78 3.91 6.84
CA VAL A 34 0.65 2.53 7.25
C VAL A 34 1.16 2.39 8.66
N GLN A 35 0.27 2.09 9.59
CA GLN A 35 0.64 1.83 10.97
C GLN A 35 1.27 0.44 11.07
N GLY A 36 2.58 0.39 11.31
CA GLY A 36 3.35 -0.82 11.56
C GLY A 36 3.08 -1.40 12.95
N GLU A 37 3.93 -2.34 13.37
CA GLU A 37 3.83 -2.96 14.71
C GLU A 37 4.33 -1.99 15.81
N THR A 38 5.36 -1.19 15.50
CA THR A 38 6.02 -0.27 16.44
C THR A 38 5.89 1.19 16.05
N GLU A 39 5.87 1.48 14.75
CA GLU A 39 5.97 2.83 14.20
C GLU A 39 5.05 3.00 12.97
N GLU A 40 4.76 4.25 12.63
CA GLU A 40 4.00 4.60 11.43
C GLU A 40 4.96 4.80 10.25
N HIS A 41 4.58 4.27 9.09
CA HIS A 41 5.36 4.32 7.87
C HIS A 41 4.59 5.05 6.77
N SER A 42 5.33 5.83 5.98
CA SER A 42 4.81 6.51 4.80
C SER A 42 5.03 5.68 3.55
N VAL A 43 3.96 5.48 2.78
CA VAL A 43 4.00 4.84 1.46
C VAL A 43 3.51 5.82 0.41
N ILE A 44 4.30 6.01 -0.64
CA ILE A 44 3.98 6.90 -1.75
C ILE A 44 3.77 6.04 -2.99
N PHE A 45 2.65 6.22 -3.65
CA PHE A 45 2.38 5.67 -4.98
C PHE A 45 2.52 6.79 -6.01
N ASP A 46 3.50 6.66 -6.90
CA ASP A 46 3.69 7.56 -8.03
C ASP A 46 2.86 7.05 -9.21
N LYS A 47 1.82 7.80 -9.59
CA LYS A 47 0.87 7.42 -10.65
C LYS A 47 1.49 7.53 -12.04
N GLU A 48 2.42 8.46 -12.24
CA GLU A 48 3.10 8.65 -13.53
C GLU A 48 4.04 7.48 -13.82
N LYS A 49 4.78 7.03 -12.80
CA LYS A 49 5.73 5.93 -12.93
C LYS A 49 5.14 4.56 -12.64
N ASN A 50 3.94 4.52 -12.04
CA ASN A 50 3.32 3.30 -11.51
C ASN A 50 4.23 2.58 -10.50
N GLU A 51 4.93 3.35 -9.67
CA GLU A 51 5.91 2.86 -8.71
C GLU A 51 5.48 3.13 -7.28
N PHE A 52 5.87 2.23 -6.37
CA PHE A 52 5.61 2.37 -4.94
C PHE A 52 6.93 2.56 -4.20
N SER A 53 6.94 3.53 -3.28
CA SER A 53 8.04 3.79 -2.37
C SER A 53 7.55 3.74 -0.93
N CYS A 54 8.36 3.18 -0.03
CA CYS A 54 8.09 3.17 1.40
C CYS A 54 9.33 3.67 2.14
N ASP A 55 9.13 4.43 3.20
CA ASP A 55 10.21 4.91 4.07
C ASP A 55 10.82 3.82 4.97
N CYS A 56 10.19 2.65 5.09
CA CYS A 56 10.66 1.62 6.00
C CYS A 56 12.05 1.09 5.63
N THR A 57 12.83 0.73 6.64
CA THR A 57 14.22 0.23 6.52
C THR A 57 14.35 -0.94 5.54
N TYR A 58 13.34 -1.82 5.48
CA TYR A 58 13.33 -2.94 4.54
C TYR A 58 13.37 -2.47 3.08
N PHE A 59 12.54 -1.48 2.72
CA PHE A 59 12.51 -0.93 1.37
C PHE A 59 13.77 -0.12 1.08
N THR A 60 14.17 0.74 2.01
CA THR A 60 15.35 1.61 1.85
C THR A 60 16.64 0.81 1.64
N LEU A 61 16.85 -0.25 2.43
CA LEU A 61 18.07 -1.07 2.33
C LEU A 61 18.01 -2.10 1.21
N LYS A 62 16.87 -2.79 1.02
CA LYS A 62 16.80 -3.93 0.08
C LYS A 62 16.20 -3.56 -1.27
N LYS A 63 15.62 -2.37 -1.41
CA LYS A 63 14.84 -1.91 -2.58
C LYS A 63 13.84 -2.96 -3.06
N LYS A 64 13.24 -3.69 -2.10
CA LYS A 64 12.24 -4.74 -2.33
C LYS A 64 10.92 -4.33 -1.70
N TYR A 65 9.81 -4.78 -2.29
CA TYR A 65 8.48 -4.51 -1.75
C TYR A 65 8.31 -5.12 -0.35
N CYS A 66 7.91 -4.26 0.58
CA CYS A 66 7.60 -4.60 1.97
C CYS A 66 6.10 -4.87 2.15
N SER A 67 5.72 -5.31 3.34
CA SER A 67 4.31 -5.53 3.71
C SER A 67 3.47 -4.26 3.61
N HIS A 68 4.03 -3.08 3.85
CA HIS A 68 3.31 -1.81 3.75
C HIS A 68 2.89 -1.50 2.31
N ILE A 69 3.83 -1.64 1.36
CA ILE A 69 3.55 -1.44 -0.07
C ILE A 69 2.49 -2.45 -0.55
N GLU A 70 2.64 -3.72 -0.17
CA GLU A 70 1.65 -4.73 -0.54
C GLU A 70 0.28 -4.47 0.09
N ALA A 71 0.21 -3.93 1.31
CA ALA A 71 -1.05 -3.55 1.94
C ALA A 71 -1.74 -2.40 1.18
N VAL A 72 -0.98 -1.38 0.77
CA VAL A 72 -1.49 -0.28 -0.05
C VAL A 72 -1.96 -0.76 -1.42
N LYS A 73 -1.23 -1.67 -2.08
CA LYS A 73 -1.68 -2.27 -3.35
C LYS A 73 -3.00 -3.02 -3.19
N LEU A 74 -3.17 -3.74 -2.09
CA LEU A 74 -4.42 -4.44 -1.81
C LEU A 74 -5.57 -3.45 -1.57
N LEU A 75 -5.33 -2.35 -0.84
CA LEU A 75 -6.32 -1.27 -0.66
C LEU A 75 -6.74 -0.68 -2.01
N LEU A 76 -5.78 -0.30 -2.85
CA LEU A 76 -6.04 0.25 -4.18
C LEU A 76 -6.82 -0.72 -5.08
N LYS A 77 -6.47 -2.02 -5.05
CA LYS A 77 -7.23 -3.05 -5.76
C LYS A 77 -8.65 -3.20 -5.23
N LYS A 78 -8.85 -3.08 -3.92
CA LYS A 78 -10.18 -3.12 -3.30
C LYS A 78 -11.02 -1.92 -3.74
N LYS A 79 -10.46 -0.70 -3.64
CA LYS A 79 -11.10 0.54 -4.12
C LYS A 79 -11.50 0.46 -5.60
N LYS A 80 -10.61 -0.04 -6.47
CA LYS A 80 -10.93 -0.24 -7.90
C LYS A 80 -12.11 -1.20 -8.10
N LYS A 81 -12.16 -2.32 -7.38
CA LYS A 81 -13.29 -3.26 -7.44
C LYS A 81 -14.59 -2.66 -6.93
N GLU A 82 -14.53 -1.82 -5.90
CA GLU A 82 -15.70 -1.12 -5.36
C GLU A 82 -16.24 -0.10 -6.37
N ASN A 83 -15.36 0.70 -6.99
CA ASN A 83 -15.75 1.65 -8.03
C ASN A 83 -16.33 0.96 -9.28
N SER A 84 -15.78 -0.19 -9.69
CA SER A 84 -16.33 -0.95 -10.83
C SER A 84 -17.69 -1.60 -10.55
N LYS A 85 -18.05 -1.84 -9.28
CA LYS A 85 -19.38 -2.35 -8.90
C LYS A 85 -20.44 -1.26 -8.84
N ASN A 86 -20.03 -0.01 -8.68
CA ASN A 86 -20.94 1.14 -8.52
C ASN A 86 -21.35 1.79 -9.85
N GLN A 87 -20.97 1.22 -11.00
CA GLN A 87 -21.35 1.67 -12.35
C GLN A 87 -22.47 0.82 -12.98
N ILE A 88 -23.20 0.05 -12.17
CA ILE A 88 -24.33 -0.78 -12.61
C ILE A 88 -25.62 -0.28 -11.96
N TYR A 89 -25.99 0.99 -12.18
CA TYR A 89 -27.32 1.52 -11.91
C TYR A 89 -27.65 2.60 -12.94
#